data_AF-A0A9P6UW16-F1
#
_entry.id   AF-A0A9P6UW16-F1
#
_cell.length_a   1.000
_cell.length_b   1.000
_cell.length_c   1.000
_cell.angle_alpha   90.00
_cell.angle_beta   90.00
_cell.angle_gamma   90.00
#
_symmetry.space_group_name_H-M   'P 1'
#
loop_
_entity.id
_entity.type
_entity.pdbx_description
1 polymer ?
#
loop_
_entity_poly.entity_id
_entity_poly.type
_entity_poly.pdbx_seq_one_letter_code
_entity_poly.pdbx_strand_id
1 'polypeptide(L)'
;MTTPLSTLTKDQLHDRIRGILYGNAVGDAYGLATEFMSKKNARHLYGNGPIAFGSEPGYPIWEDTHRSKWDRNDFTDDTDQLLLILQSLEQTRDGRLHATNFAKRLKEWSVIGFPELGTPPRGIGYTVGSTLTHPDFRFNPHKAAFDIWDSRGRSLAANGAVMRTSVLGIESFWDEHRVVENTLAAAKVTHADPRSIISALIASVLISRLLRGGGHHTVQDAERVWNPKLAENGYKESLLDYLRRGTDLKGEKTQDPEYEEETEISTFKHKDSKPIRRMLPQQQQVNKGFWTKIKEFAVGSDDVVEKNTGRPTVTLRDDIGWVGVDAVGEDVAMGRLAQSVINDYLFLVLHTDVVPSTFTMAHNLNQDQDPATNPPAAPATSVQDKWAQELKDHCFPKDLDNLELGDNAKMGYTFKCVGVGFYAATRRVDPAPTDKAYEGPSGLFRGVMEQVTLEAGDADTNGAVVGSLLGARFGLEKGLPENWWTELRHREWLDPTIEQFANRVLSMYETATEKEK
;
A
#
# COMPACT_ATOMS: atom_id res chain seq x y z
N MET A 1 1.31 -2.78 38.33
CA MET A 1 0.84 -1.79 37.34
C MET A 1 0.90 -2.49 36.00
N THR A 2 -0.23 -2.61 35.31
CA THR A 2 -0.27 -3.15 33.95
C THR A 2 0.45 -2.18 32.99
N THR A 3 1.26 -2.72 32.09
CA THR A 3 1.96 -1.90 31.08
C THR A 3 0.91 -1.32 30.14
N PRO A 4 0.90 0.00 29.88
CA PRO A 4 -0.13 0.59 29.02
C PRO A 4 -0.01 0.09 27.57
N LEU A 5 -1.16 -0.13 26.93
CA LEU A 5 -1.27 -0.62 25.55
C LEU A 5 -0.55 0.27 24.52
N SER A 6 -0.44 1.58 24.77
CA SER A 6 0.40 2.53 24.01
C SER A 6 1.19 3.48 24.91
N THR A 7 2.37 3.94 24.47
CA THR A 7 3.11 5.04 25.15
C THR A 7 2.53 6.41 24.81
N LEU A 8 1.74 6.48 23.75
CA LEU A 8 1.29 7.74 23.16
C LEU A 8 0.07 8.26 23.91
N THR A 9 -0.03 9.58 24.00
CA THR A 9 -1.25 10.23 24.49
C THR A 9 -2.38 10.07 23.46
N LYS A 10 -3.62 10.31 23.88
CA LYS A 10 -4.79 10.32 22.99
C LYS A 10 -4.60 11.29 21.81
N ASP A 11 -4.10 12.49 22.07
CA ASP A 11 -3.85 13.49 21.04
C ASP A 11 -2.76 13.04 20.05
N GLN A 12 -1.70 12.41 20.55
CA GLN A 12 -0.65 11.84 19.68
C GLN A 12 -1.17 10.68 18.84
N LEU A 13 -2.06 9.84 19.38
CA LEU A 13 -2.71 8.76 18.64
C LEU A 13 -3.63 9.33 17.55
N HIS A 14 -4.46 10.34 17.89
CA HIS A 14 -5.33 11.02 16.94
C HIS A 14 -4.53 11.63 15.77
N ASP A 15 -3.48 12.38 16.09
CA ASP A 15 -2.59 13.01 15.11
C ASP A 15 -1.88 11.96 14.21
N ARG A 16 -1.42 10.84 14.77
CA ARG A 16 -0.82 9.75 13.98
C ARG A 16 -1.82 9.00 13.11
N ILE A 17 -3.03 8.74 13.61
CA ILE A 17 -4.09 8.12 12.80
C ILE A 17 -4.41 8.99 11.59
N ARG A 18 -4.56 10.30 11.79
CA ARG A 18 -4.74 11.26 10.70
C ARG A 18 -3.53 11.26 9.77
N GLY A 19 -2.32 11.31 10.32
CA GLY A 19 -1.07 11.28 9.56
C GLY A 19 -0.95 10.05 8.66
N ILE A 20 -1.37 8.87 9.13
CA ILE A 20 -1.38 7.64 8.33
C ILE A 20 -2.33 7.76 7.13
N LEU A 21 -3.56 8.23 7.36
CA LEU A 21 -4.62 8.27 6.35
C LEU A 21 -4.36 9.37 5.31
N TYR A 22 -4.03 10.60 5.74
CA TYR A 22 -3.62 11.65 4.80
C TYR A 22 -2.26 11.36 4.17
N GLY A 23 -1.33 10.74 4.90
CA GLY A 23 -0.04 10.36 4.34
C GLY A 23 -0.19 9.39 3.18
N ASN A 24 -1.08 8.41 3.31
CA ASN A 24 -1.43 7.51 2.21
C ASN A 24 -2.00 8.29 1.02
N ALA A 25 -3.01 9.13 1.25
CA ALA A 25 -3.68 9.87 0.17
C ALA A 25 -2.81 10.92 -0.52
N VAL A 26 -1.97 11.61 0.25
CA VAL A 26 -0.99 12.57 -0.27
C VAL A 26 0.11 11.86 -1.05
N GLY A 27 0.60 10.72 -0.54
CA GLY A 27 1.63 9.94 -1.21
C GLY A 27 1.15 9.35 -2.54
N ASP A 28 -0.08 8.82 -2.55
CA ASP A 28 -0.80 8.38 -3.75
C ASP A 28 -0.90 9.51 -4.78
N ALA A 29 -1.50 10.64 -4.38
CA ALA A 29 -1.72 11.79 -5.26
C ALA A 29 -0.41 12.41 -5.79
N TYR A 30 0.65 12.44 -4.98
CA TYR A 30 1.95 12.96 -5.39
C TYR A 30 2.66 11.98 -6.35
N GLY A 31 2.60 10.68 -6.08
CA GLY A 31 3.24 9.64 -6.88
C GLY A 31 2.67 9.49 -8.29
N LEU A 32 1.38 9.81 -8.49
CA LEU A 32 0.73 9.86 -9.81
C LEU A 32 1.51 10.68 -10.87
N ALA A 33 2.32 11.65 -10.42
CA ALA A 33 3.15 12.50 -11.26
C ALA A 33 4.08 11.73 -12.22
N THR A 34 4.57 10.56 -11.79
CA THR A 34 5.58 9.76 -12.50
C THR A 34 5.16 8.29 -12.66
N GLU A 35 3.96 7.93 -12.21
CA GLU A 35 3.38 6.61 -12.42
C GLU A 35 3.51 6.18 -13.89
N PHE A 36 3.95 4.95 -14.08
CA PHE A 36 4.28 4.28 -15.35
C PHE A 36 5.37 4.94 -16.21
N MET A 37 6.07 5.98 -15.72
CA MET A 37 7.27 6.46 -16.40
C MET A 37 8.45 5.51 -16.13
N SER A 38 9.42 5.53 -17.05
CA SER A 38 10.78 5.15 -16.68
C SER A 38 11.43 6.25 -15.84
N LYS A 39 12.34 5.89 -14.95
CA LYS A 39 13.19 6.83 -14.20
C LYS A 39 13.88 7.86 -15.10
N LYS A 40 14.30 7.46 -16.30
CA LYS A 40 14.89 8.36 -17.31
C LYS A 40 13.90 9.43 -17.76
N ASN A 41 12.64 9.05 -18.03
CA ASN A 41 11.61 9.99 -18.46
C ASN A 41 11.19 10.92 -17.32
N ALA A 42 11.05 10.41 -16.09
CA ALA A 42 10.79 11.24 -14.91
C ALA A 42 11.89 12.29 -14.72
N ARG A 43 13.16 11.89 -14.77
CA ARG A 43 14.30 12.84 -14.71
C ARG A 43 14.32 13.83 -15.87
N HIS A 44 13.90 13.44 -17.07
CA HIS A 44 13.80 14.37 -18.19
C HIS A 44 12.72 15.45 -17.97
N LEU A 45 11.59 15.08 -17.37
CA LEU A 45 10.42 15.96 -17.20
C LEU A 45 10.44 16.80 -15.93
N TYR A 46 11.15 16.34 -14.91
CA TYR A 46 11.14 16.92 -13.56
C TYR A 46 12.54 17.14 -12.98
N GLY A 47 13.60 16.65 -13.63
CA GLY A 47 14.96 16.76 -13.11
C GLY A 47 15.11 16.05 -11.77
N ASN A 48 15.53 16.80 -10.76
CA ASN A 48 15.57 16.37 -9.36
C ASN A 48 14.42 16.98 -8.53
N GLY A 49 13.34 17.41 -9.18
CA GLY A 49 12.21 18.06 -8.52
C GLY A 49 12.46 19.53 -8.15
N PRO A 50 11.58 20.13 -7.33
CA PRO A 50 10.36 19.51 -6.79
C PRO A 50 9.27 19.44 -7.86
N ILE A 51 8.39 18.45 -7.76
CA ILE A 51 7.15 18.39 -8.56
C ILE A 51 6.09 19.23 -7.84
N ALA A 52 5.35 20.04 -8.59
CA ALA A 52 4.34 20.94 -8.01
C ALA A 52 3.17 20.16 -7.41
N PHE A 53 2.84 20.46 -6.16
CA PHE A 53 1.72 19.88 -5.41
C PHE A 53 1.15 20.90 -4.43
N GLY A 54 -0.17 20.94 -4.25
CA GLY A 54 -0.81 22.04 -3.52
C GLY A 54 -0.44 23.41 -4.10
N SER A 55 -0.20 24.39 -3.22
CA SER A 55 0.26 25.73 -3.54
C SER A 55 1.77 25.84 -3.71
N GLU A 56 2.50 24.73 -3.54
CA GLU A 56 3.94 24.73 -3.58
C GLU A 56 4.51 24.82 -5.00
N PRO A 57 5.56 25.62 -5.20
CA PRO A 57 6.19 25.75 -6.51
C PRO A 57 6.89 24.44 -6.88
N GLY A 58 6.88 24.13 -8.17
CA GLY A 58 7.59 22.99 -8.73
C GLY A 58 7.29 22.84 -10.21
N TYR A 59 7.82 21.78 -10.80
CA TYR A 59 7.47 21.42 -12.17
C TYR A 59 6.02 20.94 -12.22
N PRO A 60 5.16 21.51 -13.09
CA PRO A 60 3.78 21.05 -13.22
C PRO A 60 3.71 19.55 -13.54
N ILE A 61 2.66 18.83 -13.11
CA ILE A 61 2.41 17.45 -13.58
C ILE A 61 2.37 17.42 -15.12
N TRP A 62 3.00 16.40 -15.71
CA TRP A 62 2.96 16.15 -17.15
C TRP A 62 1.62 15.53 -17.56
N GLU A 63 0.90 16.23 -18.44
CA GLU A 63 -0.41 15.79 -18.92
C GLU A 63 -0.24 14.81 -20.08
N ASP A 64 -0.52 13.53 -19.84
CA ASP A 64 -0.60 12.50 -20.88
C ASP A 64 -1.92 11.71 -20.77
N THR A 65 -2.09 10.68 -21.60
CA THR A 65 -3.30 9.83 -21.58
C THR A 65 -3.56 9.15 -20.24
N HIS A 66 -2.56 9.07 -19.37
CA HIS A 66 -2.70 8.49 -18.04
C HIS A 66 -3.09 9.55 -17.02
N ARG A 67 -2.23 10.53 -16.74
CA ARG A 67 -2.46 11.50 -15.64
C ARG A 67 -3.65 12.43 -15.90
N SER A 68 -3.95 12.72 -17.17
CA SER A 68 -5.06 13.62 -17.53
C SER A 68 -6.46 13.10 -17.17
N LYS A 69 -6.56 11.88 -16.62
CA LYS A 69 -7.81 11.33 -16.07
C LYS A 69 -8.13 11.90 -14.69
N TRP A 70 -7.15 12.47 -13.99
CA TRP A 70 -7.29 12.99 -12.62
C TRP A 70 -7.20 14.50 -12.61
N ASP A 71 -7.86 15.11 -11.62
CA ASP A 71 -7.65 16.53 -11.35
C ASP A 71 -6.33 16.73 -10.58
N ARG A 72 -5.90 17.99 -10.44
CA ARG A 72 -4.68 18.31 -9.68
C ARG A 72 -4.85 17.91 -8.21
N ASN A 73 -3.79 17.30 -7.65
CA ASN A 73 -3.71 16.79 -6.28
C ASN A 73 -4.77 15.72 -5.95
N ASP A 74 -5.29 15.02 -6.97
CA ASP A 74 -6.25 13.92 -6.83
C ASP A 74 -5.54 12.59 -6.62
N PHE A 75 -6.20 11.69 -5.89
CA PHE A 75 -5.67 10.38 -5.54
C PHE A 75 -6.24 9.28 -6.45
N THR A 76 -5.65 8.09 -6.42
CA THR A 76 -5.96 6.98 -7.34
C THR A 76 -6.78 5.88 -6.65
N ASP A 77 -6.76 4.66 -7.20
CA ASP A 77 -7.44 3.54 -6.56
C ASP A 77 -6.81 3.09 -5.25
N ASP A 78 -5.59 3.53 -4.94
CA ASP A 78 -4.91 3.21 -3.70
C ASP A 78 -5.68 3.76 -2.50
N THR A 79 -5.96 5.06 -2.54
CA THR A 79 -6.76 5.73 -1.52
C THR A 79 -8.22 5.30 -1.59
N ASP A 80 -8.79 5.15 -2.79
CA ASP A 80 -10.19 4.71 -2.91
C ASP A 80 -10.40 3.34 -2.23
N GLN A 81 -9.52 2.37 -2.51
CA GLN A 81 -9.64 1.04 -1.96
C GLN A 81 -9.29 0.97 -0.48
N LEU A 82 -8.43 1.87 0.03
CA LEU A 82 -8.26 2.07 1.47
C LEU A 82 -9.59 2.48 2.10
N LEU A 83 -10.29 3.46 1.52
CA LEU A 83 -11.56 3.96 2.06
C LEU A 83 -12.66 2.89 2.04
N LEU A 84 -12.66 2.00 1.05
CA LEU A 84 -13.56 0.84 1.04
C LEU A 84 -13.28 -0.13 2.19
N ILE A 85 -12.01 -0.35 2.57
CA ILE A 85 -11.64 -1.15 3.73
C ILE A 85 -12.08 -0.43 5.02
N LEU A 86 -11.82 0.87 5.12
CA LEU A 86 -12.24 1.71 6.25
C LEU A 86 -13.76 1.60 6.47
N GLN A 87 -14.56 1.83 5.42
CA GLN A 87 -16.02 1.70 5.47
C GLN A 87 -16.49 0.27 5.81
N SER A 88 -15.71 -0.76 5.46
CA SER A 88 -16.00 -2.14 5.83
C SER A 88 -15.79 -2.39 7.33
N LEU A 89 -14.77 -1.76 7.93
CA LEU A 89 -14.46 -1.86 9.36
C LEU A 89 -15.44 -1.05 10.21
N GLU A 90 -15.90 0.11 9.73
CA GLU A 90 -16.90 0.93 10.42
C GLU A 90 -18.23 0.20 10.64
N GLN A 91 -18.53 -0.80 9.81
CA GLN A 91 -19.72 -1.65 9.97
C GLN A 91 -19.58 -2.73 11.04
N THR A 92 -18.44 -2.83 11.73
CA THR A 92 -18.23 -3.83 12.77
C THR A 92 -17.99 -3.19 14.13
N ARG A 93 -18.56 -3.82 15.16
CA ARG A 93 -18.44 -3.36 16.56
C ARG A 93 -17.20 -3.90 17.26
N ASP A 94 -16.70 -5.05 16.81
CA ASP A 94 -15.54 -5.76 17.38
C ASP A 94 -14.25 -5.54 16.59
N GLY A 95 -14.30 -4.64 15.60
CA GLY A 95 -13.19 -4.26 14.74
C GLY A 95 -12.73 -5.37 13.78
N ARG A 96 -13.54 -6.40 13.53
CA ARG A 96 -13.22 -7.44 12.54
C ARG A 96 -13.50 -6.96 11.13
N LEU A 97 -12.65 -7.34 10.20
CA LEU A 97 -12.94 -7.19 8.77
C LEU A 97 -13.71 -8.41 8.25
N HIS A 98 -14.83 -8.15 7.57
CA HIS A 98 -15.54 -9.18 6.80
C HIS A 98 -15.16 -9.12 5.32
N ALA A 99 -14.43 -10.13 4.84
CA ALA A 99 -13.92 -10.20 3.47
C ALA A 99 -15.01 -10.05 2.40
N THR A 100 -16.20 -10.63 2.63
CA THR A 100 -17.35 -10.52 1.72
C THR A 100 -17.93 -9.11 1.66
N ASN A 101 -17.93 -8.36 2.76
CA ASN A 101 -18.37 -6.97 2.77
C ASN A 101 -17.41 -6.10 1.94
N PHE A 102 -16.11 -6.22 2.18
CA PHE A 102 -15.10 -5.52 1.39
C PHE A 102 -15.19 -5.89 -0.10
N ALA A 103 -15.38 -7.18 -0.43
CA ALA A 103 -15.54 -7.62 -1.82
C ALA A 103 -16.80 -7.04 -2.48
N LYS A 104 -17.94 -7.01 -1.79
CA LYS A 104 -19.19 -6.40 -2.30
C LYS A 104 -18.97 -4.91 -2.61
N ARG A 105 -18.35 -4.16 -1.69
CA ARG A 105 -17.99 -2.74 -1.84
C ARG A 105 -17.02 -2.50 -2.99
N LEU A 106 -15.92 -3.26 -3.06
CA LEU A 106 -14.94 -3.17 -4.14
C LEU A 106 -15.58 -3.45 -5.50
N LYS A 107 -16.48 -4.44 -5.55
CA LYS A 107 -17.19 -4.77 -6.78
C LYS A 107 -18.16 -3.67 -7.22
N GLU A 108 -18.82 -3.01 -6.28
CA GLU A 108 -19.70 -1.87 -6.56
C GLU A 108 -18.90 -0.65 -7.01
N TRP A 109 -17.89 -0.23 -6.25
CA TRP A 109 -16.99 0.85 -6.61
C TRP A 109 -16.36 0.64 -7.99
N SER A 110 -15.97 -0.60 -8.35
CA SER A 110 -15.42 -0.90 -9.68
C SER A 110 -16.37 -0.63 -10.86
N VAL A 111 -17.66 -0.39 -10.59
CA VAL A 111 -18.68 -0.05 -11.59
C VAL A 111 -19.05 1.43 -11.54
N ILE A 112 -19.18 2.01 -10.35
CA ILE A 112 -19.77 3.36 -10.17
C ILE A 112 -18.82 4.41 -9.56
N GLY A 113 -17.63 4.01 -9.09
CA GLY A 113 -16.71 4.89 -8.36
C GLY A 113 -17.30 5.27 -6.99
N PHE A 114 -16.80 6.35 -6.39
CA PHE A 114 -17.50 7.04 -5.31
C PHE A 114 -18.40 8.13 -5.92
N PRO A 115 -19.74 7.98 -5.86
CA PRO A 115 -20.65 8.96 -6.43
C PRO A 115 -20.42 10.39 -5.92
N GLU A 116 -19.99 10.53 -4.66
CA GLU A 116 -19.68 11.78 -3.99
C GLU A 116 -18.49 12.53 -4.62
N LEU A 117 -17.54 11.79 -5.19
CA LEU A 117 -16.39 12.37 -5.89
C LEU A 117 -16.75 12.81 -7.32
N GLY A 118 -17.85 12.29 -7.87
CA GLY A 118 -18.31 12.58 -9.23
C GLY A 118 -17.40 12.01 -10.32
N THR A 119 -16.50 11.08 -9.95
CA THR A 119 -15.51 10.47 -10.83
C THR A 119 -15.81 8.97 -11.02
N PRO A 120 -15.60 8.41 -12.24
CA PRO A 120 -15.65 6.96 -12.41
C PRO A 120 -14.48 6.29 -11.68
N PRO A 121 -14.53 4.98 -11.42
CA PRO A 121 -13.38 4.28 -10.85
C PRO A 121 -12.22 4.32 -11.85
N ARG A 122 -11.04 4.70 -11.38
CA ARG A 122 -9.80 4.79 -12.16
C ARG A 122 -8.72 3.96 -11.47
N GLY A 123 -7.54 3.83 -12.10
CA GLY A 123 -6.38 3.17 -11.49
C GLY A 123 -6.39 1.64 -11.39
N ILE A 124 -7.56 0.98 -11.37
CA ILE A 124 -7.70 -0.48 -11.14
C ILE A 124 -6.61 -1.33 -11.81
N GLY A 125 -5.71 -1.85 -10.97
CA GLY A 125 -4.63 -2.74 -11.39
C GLY A 125 -5.12 -4.09 -11.93
N TYR A 126 -4.24 -4.75 -12.69
CA TYR A 126 -4.56 -5.99 -13.40
C TYR A 126 -5.06 -7.14 -12.50
N THR A 127 -4.42 -7.34 -11.34
CA THR A 127 -4.79 -8.41 -10.39
C THR A 127 -6.19 -8.16 -9.82
N VAL A 128 -6.48 -6.92 -9.42
CA VAL A 128 -7.79 -6.52 -8.91
C VAL A 128 -8.85 -6.65 -10.01
N GLY A 129 -8.58 -6.11 -11.20
CA GLY A 129 -9.47 -6.22 -12.35
C GLY A 129 -9.81 -7.68 -12.71
N SER A 130 -8.82 -8.57 -12.70
CA SER A 130 -9.02 -10.00 -12.99
C SER A 130 -9.88 -10.69 -11.92
N THR A 131 -9.61 -10.44 -10.64
CA THR A 131 -10.38 -11.04 -9.54
C THR A 131 -11.83 -10.56 -9.49
N LEU A 132 -12.07 -9.29 -9.82
CA LEU A 132 -13.41 -8.73 -9.94
C LEU A 132 -14.28 -9.41 -11.01
N THR A 133 -13.69 -10.05 -12.02
CA THR A 133 -14.45 -10.78 -13.06
C THR A 133 -14.90 -12.16 -12.63
N HIS A 134 -14.37 -12.69 -11.53
CA HIS A 134 -14.69 -14.03 -11.06
C HIS A 134 -16.16 -14.09 -10.56
N PRO A 135 -16.96 -15.10 -10.97
CA PRO A 135 -18.38 -15.18 -10.61
C PRO A 135 -18.62 -15.26 -9.11
N ASP A 136 -17.73 -15.94 -8.38
CA ASP A 136 -17.83 -16.07 -6.92
C ASP A 136 -17.30 -14.85 -6.14
N PHE A 137 -16.76 -13.81 -6.79
CA PHE A 137 -16.01 -12.75 -6.10
C PHE A 137 -16.77 -12.10 -4.92
N ARG A 138 -18.07 -11.82 -5.08
CA ARG A 138 -18.88 -11.20 -4.02
C ARG A 138 -19.20 -12.12 -2.84
N PHE A 139 -19.10 -13.44 -3.04
CA PHE A 139 -19.56 -14.45 -2.07
C PHE A 139 -18.40 -15.23 -1.46
N ASN A 140 -17.34 -15.46 -2.24
CA ASN A 140 -16.12 -16.15 -1.82
C ASN A 140 -14.89 -15.46 -2.47
N PRO A 141 -14.55 -14.24 -2.02
CA PRO A 141 -13.51 -13.43 -2.64
C PRO A 141 -12.12 -14.07 -2.53
N HIS A 142 -11.82 -14.76 -1.44
CA HIS A 142 -10.53 -15.45 -1.31
C HIS A 142 -10.38 -16.58 -2.31
N LYS A 143 -11.48 -17.31 -2.58
CA LYS A 143 -11.47 -18.35 -3.62
C LYS A 143 -11.30 -17.73 -4.99
N ALA A 144 -12.01 -16.64 -5.27
CA ALA A 144 -11.86 -15.91 -6.52
C ALA A 144 -10.41 -15.45 -6.74
N ALA A 145 -9.76 -14.89 -5.72
CA ALA A 145 -8.35 -14.49 -5.79
C ALA A 145 -7.43 -15.69 -5.99
N PHE A 146 -7.66 -16.78 -5.27
CA PHE A 146 -6.87 -18.01 -5.38
C PHE A 146 -7.00 -18.64 -6.77
N ASP A 147 -8.22 -18.81 -7.29
CA ASP A 147 -8.47 -19.41 -8.60
C ASP A 147 -7.80 -18.60 -9.73
N ILE A 148 -7.88 -17.26 -9.66
CA ILE A 148 -7.18 -16.38 -10.59
C ILE A 148 -5.66 -16.57 -10.47
N TRP A 149 -5.10 -16.54 -9.27
CA TRP A 149 -3.66 -16.71 -9.06
C TRP A 149 -3.15 -18.09 -9.50
N ASP A 150 -3.87 -19.16 -9.19
CA ASP A 150 -3.56 -20.53 -9.56
C ASP A 150 -3.59 -20.72 -11.08
N SER A 151 -4.64 -20.20 -11.75
CA SER A 151 -4.76 -20.22 -13.21
C SER A 151 -3.63 -19.47 -13.93
N ARG A 152 -2.89 -18.61 -13.21
CA ARG A 152 -1.73 -17.85 -13.72
C ARG A 152 -0.39 -18.41 -13.28
N GLY A 153 -0.36 -19.64 -12.81
CA GLY A 153 0.89 -20.32 -12.45
C GLY A 153 1.50 -19.85 -11.13
N ARG A 154 0.70 -19.19 -10.27
CA ARG A 154 1.07 -18.75 -8.92
C ARG A 154 2.26 -17.79 -8.86
N SER A 155 2.24 -16.75 -9.70
CA SER A 155 3.36 -15.79 -9.81
C SER A 155 2.96 -14.31 -9.67
N LEU A 156 1.70 -13.99 -9.37
CA LEU A 156 1.18 -12.60 -9.30
C LEU A 156 1.48 -11.92 -7.96
N ALA A 157 2.75 -11.61 -7.68
CA ALA A 157 3.17 -10.87 -6.48
C ALA A 157 3.09 -9.34 -6.64
N ALA A 158 1.90 -8.86 -6.96
CA ALA A 158 1.62 -7.42 -7.09
C ALA A 158 1.45 -6.74 -5.71
N ASN A 159 1.79 -5.46 -5.65
CA ASN A 159 1.71 -4.59 -4.46
C ASN A 159 0.29 -4.09 -4.12
N GLY A 160 -0.73 -4.36 -4.96
CA GLY A 160 -2.06 -3.79 -4.76
C GLY A 160 -2.78 -4.22 -3.48
N ALA A 161 -2.26 -5.22 -2.76
CA ALA A 161 -2.67 -5.47 -1.38
C ALA A 161 -2.11 -4.39 -0.43
N VAL A 162 -0.82 -4.06 -0.54
CA VAL A 162 -0.07 -3.18 0.37
C VAL A 162 -0.62 -1.75 0.36
N MET A 163 -0.90 -1.20 -0.82
CA MET A 163 -1.28 0.21 -1.04
C MET A 163 -2.42 0.72 -0.15
N ARG A 164 -3.35 -0.18 0.18
CA ARG A 164 -4.62 0.09 0.85
C ARG A 164 -4.71 -0.45 2.29
N THR A 165 -3.62 -1.03 2.82
CA THR A 165 -3.63 -1.77 4.09
C THR A 165 -3.33 -0.94 5.33
N SER A 166 -2.93 0.33 5.20
CA SER A 166 -2.54 1.16 6.35
C SER A 166 -3.64 1.30 7.40
N VAL A 167 -4.91 1.33 6.98
CA VAL A 167 -6.09 1.32 7.87
C VAL A 167 -6.19 0.07 8.75
N LEU A 168 -5.68 -1.07 8.29
CA LEU A 168 -5.70 -2.34 9.03
C LEU A 168 -4.67 -2.35 10.17
N GLY A 169 -3.62 -1.52 10.07
CA GLY A 169 -2.69 -1.25 11.16
C GLY A 169 -3.22 -0.26 12.20
N ILE A 170 -4.24 0.52 11.85
CA ILE A 170 -4.92 1.45 12.77
C ILE A 170 -6.01 0.73 13.57
N GLU A 171 -6.89 -0.01 12.89
CA GLU A 171 -8.00 -0.69 13.55
C GLU A 171 -7.50 -1.70 14.57
N SER A 172 -7.88 -1.52 15.83
CA SER A 172 -7.42 -2.37 16.94
C SER A 172 -5.90 -2.43 17.06
N PHE A 173 -5.19 -1.32 16.80
CA PHE A 173 -3.72 -1.27 16.81
C PHE A 173 -3.07 -1.79 18.10
N TRP A 174 -3.78 -1.81 19.23
CA TRP A 174 -3.33 -2.37 20.51
C TRP A 174 -3.34 -3.90 20.56
N ASP A 175 -4.04 -4.57 19.64
CA ASP A 175 -4.13 -6.02 19.50
C ASP A 175 -3.53 -6.44 18.14
N GLU A 176 -2.23 -6.75 18.14
CA GLU A 176 -1.52 -7.16 16.93
C GLU A 176 -2.10 -8.46 16.32
N HIS A 177 -2.71 -9.33 17.11
CA HIS A 177 -3.38 -10.50 16.56
C HIS A 177 -4.60 -10.11 15.72
N ARG A 178 -5.41 -9.15 16.17
CA ARG A 178 -6.51 -8.60 15.36
C ARG A 178 -6.00 -7.93 14.10
N VAL A 179 -4.91 -7.16 14.19
CA VAL A 179 -4.25 -6.54 13.02
C VAL A 179 -3.84 -7.62 12.01
N VAL A 180 -3.24 -8.72 12.46
CA VAL A 180 -2.88 -9.86 11.59
C VAL A 180 -4.12 -10.46 10.93
N GLU A 181 -5.16 -10.79 11.70
CA GLU A 181 -6.40 -11.39 11.17
C GLU A 181 -7.04 -10.51 10.09
N ASN A 182 -7.21 -9.22 10.39
CA ASN A 182 -7.82 -8.27 9.47
C ASN A 182 -6.98 -8.07 8.20
N THR A 183 -5.64 -8.02 8.36
CA THR A 183 -4.73 -7.85 7.22
C THR A 183 -4.76 -9.03 6.28
N LEU A 184 -4.72 -10.25 6.83
CA LEU A 184 -4.81 -11.47 6.03
C LEU A 184 -6.18 -11.56 5.32
N ALA A 185 -7.27 -11.20 6.01
CA ALA A 185 -8.61 -11.19 5.44
C ALA A 185 -8.75 -10.17 4.29
N ALA A 186 -8.20 -8.96 4.42
CA ALA A 186 -8.27 -7.91 3.38
C ALA A 186 -7.40 -8.23 2.17
N ALA A 187 -6.14 -8.63 2.40
CA ALA A 187 -5.18 -8.87 1.33
C ALA A 187 -5.67 -9.98 0.40
N LYS A 188 -6.17 -11.08 0.98
CA LYS A 188 -6.71 -12.23 0.24
C LYS A 188 -7.97 -11.94 -0.57
N VAL A 189 -8.65 -10.81 -0.38
CA VAL A 189 -9.81 -10.46 -1.22
C VAL A 189 -9.43 -10.35 -2.69
N THR A 190 -8.22 -9.86 -3.00
CA THR A 190 -7.75 -9.76 -4.41
C THR A 190 -6.39 -10.39 -4.67
N HIS A 191 -5.54 -10.60 -3.65
CA HIS A 191 -4.19 -11.12 -3.81
C HIS A 191 -4.00 -12.42 -3.03
N ALA A 192 -3.82 -13.53 -3.74
CA ALA A 192 -3.54 -14.83 -3.13
C ALA A 192 -2.04 -15.17 -3.04
N ASP A 193 -1.16 -14.40 -3.69
CA ASP A 193 0.28 -14.63 -3.62
C ASP A 193 0.79 -14.36 -2.19
N PRO A 194 1.47 -15.33 -1.54
CA PRO A 194 1.99 -15.15 -0.19
C PRO A 194 2.87 -13.93 -0.03
N ARG A 195 3.65 -13.56 -1.06
CA ARG A 195 4.53 -12.38 -1.01
C ARG A 195 3.71 -11.10 -0.85
N SER A 196 2.60 -10.98 -1.56
CA SER A 196 1.69 -9.82 -1.48
C SER A 196 1.00 -9.75 -0.12
N ILE A 197 0.52 -10.88 0.38
CA ILE A 197 -0.17 -10.96 1.67
C ILE A 197 0.80 -10.64 2.82
N ILE A 198 2.01 -11.20 2.78
CA ILE A 198 3.03 -10.98 3.81
C ILE A 198 3.52 -9.54 3.79
N SER A 199 3.66 -8.92 2.61
CA SER A 199 4.02 -7.49 2.50
C SER A 199 2.96 -6.59 3.15
N ALA A 200 1.68 -6.84 2.88
CA ALA A 200 0.58 -6.14 3.52
C ALA A 200 0.60 -6.32 5.05
N LEU A 201 0.86 -7.55 5.51
CA LEU A 201 0.96 -7.89 6.92
C LEU A 201 2.06 -7.11 7.64
N ILE A 202 3.29 -7.14 7.13
CA ILE A 202 4.41 -6.46 7.79
C ILE A 202 4.25 -4.93 7.77
N ALA A 203 3.64 -4.35 6.73
CA ALA A 203 3.32 -2.91 6.69
C ALA A 203 2.30 -2.54 7.78
N SER A 204 1.20 -3.31 7.88
CA SER A 204 0.13 -3.08 8.85
C SER A 204 0.62 -3.28 10.30
N VAL A 205 1.44 -4.31 10.54
CA VAL A 205 2.05 -4.55 11.85
C VAL A 205 3.01 -3.42 12.23
N LEU A 206 3.84 -2.93 11.30
CA LEU A 206 4.73 -1.81 11.60
C LEU A 206 3.93 -0.55 12.01
N ILE A 207 2.84 -0.25 11.31
CA ILE A 207 1.93 0.85 11.69
C ILE A 207 1.35 0.63 13.09
N SER A 208 0.82 -0.55 13.38
CA SER A 208 0.28 -0.89 14.71
C SER A 208 1.33 -0.71 15.81
N ARG A 209 2.56 -1.17 15.60
CA ARG A 209 3.65 -1.03 16.58
C ARG A 209 4.08 0.43 16.75
N LEU A 210 4.07 1.24 15.70
CA LEU A 210 4.31 2.68 15.79
C LEU A 210 3.22 3.39 16.62
N LEU A 211 1.95 3.00 16.47
CA LEU A 211 0.84 3.51 17.29
C LEU A 211 0.90 3.02 18.74
N ARG A 212 1.53 1.88 19.03
CA ARG A 212 1.83 1.42 20.40
C ARG A 212 3.04 2.09 21.03
N GLY A 213 3.75 2.93 20.26
CA GLY A 213 4.90 3.70 20.75
C GLY A 213 6.27 3.17 20.38
N GLY A 214 6.37 2.21 19.45
CA GLY A 214 7.64 1.73 18.95
C GLY A 214 8.43 2.80 18.18
N GLY A 215 9.74 2.60 18.07
CA GLY A 215 10.63 3.42 17.23
C GLY A 215 11.39 4.50 17.97
N HIS A 216 11.31 4.52 19.31
CA HIS A 216 11.97 5.52 20.16
C HIS A 216 13.05 4.91 21.06
N HIS A 217 12.95 3.61 21.39
CA HIS A 217 13.77 3.00 22.43
C HIS A 217 14.18 1.57 22.07
N THR A 218 15.48 1.35 21.88
CA THR A 218 16.00 0.10 21.30
C THR A 218 15.69 -1.18 22.09
N VAL A 219 15.58 -1.13 23.42
CA VAL A 219 15.32 -2.31 24.27
C VAL A 219 13.84 -2.40 24.63
N GLN A 220 13.22 -1.28 24.99
CA GLN A 220 11.83 -1.22 25.41
C GLN A 220 10.86 -1.57 24.26
N ASP A 221 11.21 -1.26 23.02
CA ASP A 221 10.36 -1.57 21.87
C ASP A 221 10.19 -3.09 21.70
N ALA A 222 11.28 -3.87 21.80
CA ALA A 222 11.25 -5.31 21.59
C ALA A 222 10.38 -6.06 22.62
N GLU A 223 10.37 -5.62 23.88
CA GLU A 223 9.57 -6.26 24.93
C GLU A 223 8.10 -5.80 24.95
N ARG A 224 7.84 -4.56 24.52
CA ARG A 224 6.53 -3.91 24.66
C ARG A 224 5.60 -4.09 23.47
N VAL A 225 6.14 -4.03 22.24
CA VAL A 225 5.31 -4.02 21.03
C VAL A 225 5.19 -5.39 20.36
N TRP A 226 5.78 -6.42 20.95
CA TRP A 226 5.72 -7.81 20.50
C TRP A 226 4.30 -8.42 20.57
N ASN A 227 4.02 -9.38 19.68
CA ASN A 227 2.84 -10.24 19.73
C ASN A 227 3.14 -11.56 20.46
N PRO A 228 2.70 -11.73 21.73
CA PRO A 228 3.02 -12.91 22.53
C PRO A 228 2.55 -14.22 21.91
N LYS A 229 1.47 -14.22 21.10
CA LYS A 229 0.96 -15.42 20.44
C LYS A 229 1.95 -16.06 19.46
N LEU A 230 2.92 -15.30 18.96
CA LEU A 230 3.98 -15.85 18.09
C LEU A 230 4.91 -16.85 18.82
N ALA A 231 4.88 -16.90 20.15
CA ALA A 231 5.55 -17.96 20.92
C ALA A 231 4.80 -19.30 20.88
N GLU A 232 3.52 -19.30 20.49
CA GLU A 232 2.67 -20.48 20.43
C GLU A 232 2.78 -21.14 19.05
N ASN A 233 3.31 -22.36 18.98
CA ASN A 233 3.42 -23.10 17.71
C ASN A 233 2.04 -23.28 17.03
N GLY A 234 0.98 -23.52 17.80
CA GLY A 234 -0.37 -23.66 17.27
C GLY A 234 -0.89 -22.40 16.55
N TYR A 235 -0.48 -21.22 17.02
CA TYR A 235 -0.83 -19.96 16.36
C TYR A 235 -0.05 -19.77 15.06
N LYS A 236 1.26 -20.05 15.04
CA LYS A 236 2.05 -20.00 13.80
C LYS A 236 1.51 -20.94 12.74
N GLU A 237 1.16 -22.17 13.12
CA GLU A 237 0.55 -23.13 12.21
C GLU A 237 -0.82 -22.70 11.71
N SER A 238 -1.63 -22.02 12.54
CA SER A 238 -2.93 -21.51 12.08
C SER A 238 -2.79 -20.41 11.02
N LEU A 239 -1.78 -19.55 11.15
CA LEU A 239 -1.46 -18.53 10.14
C LEU A 239 -0.96 -19.17 8.83
N LEU A 240 -0.09 -20.18 8.91
CA LEU A 240 0.37 -20.93 7.74
C LEU A 240 -0.80 -21.64 7.05
N ASP A 241 -1.67 -22.31 7.82
CA ASP A 241 -2.88 -22.96 7.30
C ASP A 241 -3.85 -21.95 6.67
N TYR A 242 -3.93 -20.73 7.20
CA TYR A 242 -4.73 -19.66 6.61
C TYR A 242 -4.17 -19.19 5.25
N LEU A 243 -2.84 -19.05 5.12
CA LEU A 243 -2.19 -18.70 3.85
C LEU A 243 -2.34 -19.80 2.80
N ARG A 244 -2.29 -21.08 3.20
CA ARG A 244 -2.43 -22.23 2.30
C ARG A 244 -3.82 -22.32 1.68
N ARG A 245 -4.87 -21.86 2.37
CA ARG A 245 -6.25 -22.05 1.96
C ARG A 245 -6.76 -20.94 1.05
N GLY A 246 -7.35 -21.33 -0.07
CA GLY A 246 -8.12 -20.43 -0.93
C GLY A 246 -9.47 -19.99 -0.35
N THR A 247 -9.89 -20.46 0.82
CA THR A 247 -11.17 -20.09 1.45
C THR A 247 -11.01 -19.81 2.94
N ASP A 248 -11.88 -18.95 3.48
CA ASP A 248 -12.05 -18.78 4.92
C ASP A 248 -12.72 -20.04 5.50
N LEU A 249 -11.93 -20.92 6.13
CA LEU A 249 -12.37 -22.03 7.00
C LEU A 249 -13.26 -23.13 6.34
N LYS A 250 -13.32 -24.30 7.00
CA LYS A 250 -13.98 -25.52 6.52
C LYS A 250 -15.50 -25.34 6.55
N GLY A 251 -16.13 -25.14 5.38
CA GLY A 251 -17.54 -25.50 5.16
C GLY A 251 -18.61 -24.80 6.01
N GLU A 252 -18.25 -23.83 6.85
CA GLU A 252 -19.22 -22.92 7.44
C GLU A 252 -19.65 -21.98 6.32
N LYS A 253 -20.92 -22.13 5.89
CA LYS A 253 -21.62 -21.03 5.25
C LYS A 253 -21.44 -19.86 6.21
N THR A 254 -20.64 -18.86 5.86
CA THR A 254 -20.70 -17.57 6.51
C THR A 254 -22.17 -17.16 6.42
N GLN A 255 -22.89 -17.23 7.53
CA GLN A 255 -24.19 -16.57 7.61
C GLN A 255 -23.92 -15.14 7.16
N ASP A 256 -24.65 -14.65 6.16
CA ASP A 256 -24.63 -13.22 5.86
C ASP A 256 -24.79 -12.52 7.22
N PRO A 257 -23.84 -11.65 7.62
CA PRO A 257 -23.92 -11.04 8.92
C PRO A 257 -25.31 -10.38 9.06
N GLU A 258 -25.94 -10.55 10.21
CA GLU A 258 -27.08 -9.71 10.58
C GLU A 258 -26.55 -8.27 10.60
N TYR A 259 -26.74 -7.58 9.48
CA TYR A 259 -26.48 -6.16 9.36
C TYR A 259 -27.44 -5.44 10.33
N GLU A 260 -26.96 -4.40 11.01
CA GLU A 260 -27.88 -3.41 11.58
C GLU A 260 -28.57 -2.71 10.41
N GLU A 261 -29.68 -3.32 9.97
CA GLU A 261 -30.49 -2.95 8.82
C GLU A 261 -29.72 -2.93 7.47
N GLU A 262 -30.44 -3.07 6.36
CA GLU A 262 -29.91 -2.57 5.09
C GLU A 262 -29.59 -1.10 5.33
N THR A 263 -28.30 -0.75 5.50
CA THR A 263 -27.92 0.66 5.57
C THR A 263 -28.57 1.35 4.38
N GLU A 264 -29.41 2.33 4.68
CA GLU A 264 -30.12 3.16 3.72
C GLU A 264 -29.12 3.85 2.78
N ILE A 265 -28.60 3.16 1.77
CA ILE A 265 -28.10 3.79 0.55
C ILE A 265 -29.33 4.11 -0.34
N SER A 266 -30.36 4.70 0.26
CA SER A 266 -31.55 5.18 -0.46
C SER A 266 -31.91 6.64 -0.17
N THR A 267 -31.20 7.35 0.71
CA THR A 267 -31.44 8.78 0.93
C THR A 267 -30.18 9.63 1.00
N PHE A 268 -29.26 9.46 0.06
CA PHE A 268 -28.52 10.62 -0.43
C PHE A 268 -29.48 11.44 -1.30
N LYS A 269 -30.18 12.41 -0.67
CA LYS A 269 -31.01 13.36 -1.41
C LYS A 269 -30.12 14.18 -2.34
N HIS A 270 -30.22 13.88 -3.64
CA HIS A 270 -29.85 14.81 -4.71
C HIS A 270 -30.52 16.17 -4.44
N LYS A 271 -29.74 17.14 -3.95
CA LYS A 271 -30.00 18.53 -4.30
C LYS A 271 -29.19 18.79 -5.58
N ASP A 272 -29.93 18.93 -6.68
CA ASP A 272 -29.49 19.57 -7.91
C ASP A 272 -28.44 18.85 -8.77
N SER A 273 -28.71 17.62 -9.22
CA SER A 273 -28.04 17.11 -10.42
C SER A 273 -29.04 16.67 -11.50
N LYS A 274 -28.82 17.15 -12.73
CA LYS A 274 -29.66 16.83 -13.90
C LYS A 274 -29.43 15.37 -14.31
N PRO A 275 -30.47 14.65 -14.77
CA PRO A 275 -30.37 13.22 -15.05
C PRO A 275 -29.40 12.93 -16.20
N ILE A 276 -28.33 12.18 -15.90
CA ILE A 276 -27.44 11.60 -16.90
C ILE A 276 -28.17 10.41 -17.56
N ARG A 277 -28.24 10.43 -18.90
CA ARG A 277 -28.91 9.41 -19.73
C ARG A 277 -28.26 8.04 -19.51
N ARG A 278 -29.05 7.06 -19.04
CA ARG A 278 -28.72 5.62 -19.04
C ARG A 278 -28.29 5.16 -20.44
N MET A 279 -27.05 4.71 -20.60
CA MET A 279 -26.66 3.84 -21.71
C MET A 279 -26.89 2.38 -21.31
N LEU A 280 -27.60 1.63 -22.15
CA LEU A 280 -27.88 0.20 -21.98
C LEU A 280 -26.64 -0.65 -22.32
N PRO A 281 -26.49 -1.85 -21.72
CA PRO A 281 -25.27 -2.65 -21.86
C PRO A 281 -25.26 -3.41 -23.21
N GLN A 282 -24.23 -3.21 -24.01
CA GLN A 282 -23.91 -4.13 -25.11
C GLN A 282 -23.10 -5.32 -24.57
N GLN A 283 -23.51 -6.51 -25.00
CA GLN A 283 -22.94 -7.81 -24.63
C GLN A 283 -21.43 -7.87 -24.91
N GLN A 284 -20.69 -8.35 -23.91
CA GLN A 284 -19.24 -8.52 -23.92
C GLN A 284 -18.80 -9.55 -24.98
N GLN A 285 -18.12 -9.09 -26.03
CA GLN A 285 -17.17 -9.92 -26.76
C GLN A 285 -15.84 -9.90 -26.01
N VAL A 286 -15.39 -11.08 -25.62
CA VAL A 286 -14.08 -11.37 -25.03
C VAL A 286 -12.98 -10.85 -25.95
N ASN A 287 -12.31 -9.78 -25.55
CA ASN A 287 -11.43 -9.05 -26.45
C ASN A 287 -9.98 -9.51 -26.32
N LYS A 288 -9.49 -10.18 -27.36
CA LYS A 288 -8.05 -10.46 -27.61
C LYS A 288 -7.20 -9.17 -27.70
N GLY A 289 -7.80 -7.98 -27.67
CA GLY A 289 -7.14 -6.67 -27.73
C GLY A 289 -6.47 -6.17 -26.44
N PHE A 290 -6.61 -6.84 -25.30
CA PHE A 290 -5.94 -6.42 -24.06
C PHE A 290 -4.41 -6.49 -24.17
N TRP A 291 -3.87 -7.53 -24.81
CA TRP A 291 -2.44 -7.70 -25.04
C TRP A 291 -1.87 -6.73 -26.09
N THR A 292 -2.70 -6.32 -27.05
CA THR A 292 -2.30 -5.29 -28.03
C THR A 292 -2.19 -3.92 -27.36
N LYS A 293 -3.11 -3.59 -26.44
CA LYS A 293 -3.04 -2.32 -25.68
C LYS A 293 -1.84 -2.27 -24.73
N ILE A 294 -1.51 -3.34 -23.99
CA ILE A 294 -0.31 -3.35 -23.13
C ILE A 294 0.99 -3.19 -23.94
N LYS A 295 1.05 -3.74 -25.16
CA LYS A 295 2.20 -3.53 -26.05
C LYS A 295 2.23 -2.12 -26.68
N GLU A 296 1.07 -1.50 -26.88
CA GLU A 296 0.97 -0.08 -27.29
C GLU A 296 1.30 0.88 -26.14
N PHE A 297 1.06 0.53 -24.87
CA PHE A 297 1.48 1.33 -23.71
C PHE A 297 3.01 1.40 -23.54
N ALA A 298 3.75 0.44 -24.10
CA ALA A 298 5.22 0.45 -24.11
C ALA A 298 5.83 1.34 -25.21
N VAL A 299 5.01 1.90 -26.11
CA VAL A 299 5.45 2.82 -27.15
C VAL A 299 4.55 4.06 -27.06
N GLY A 300 5.07 5.13 -26.45
CA GLY A 300 4.39 6.42 -26.40
C GLY A 300 3.83 6.77 -27.77
N SER A 301 2.51 6.77 -27.90
CA SER A 301 1.83 7.31 -29.07
C SER A 301 1.63 8.79 -28.80
N ASP A 302 2.43 9.58 -29.51
CA ASP A 302 2.26 11.02 -29.67
C ASP A 302 0.91 11.27 -30.34
N ASP A 303 -0.13 11.62 -29.58
CA ASP A 303 -1.32 12.34 -30.10
C ASP A 303 -2.24 12.79 -28.95
N VAL A 304 -1.84 13.87 -28.26
CA VAL A 304 -2.63 15.08 -27.87
C VAL A 304 -1.61 16.08 -27.29
N VAL A 305 -1.00 16.91 -28.14
CA VAL A 305 0.14 17.78 -27.76
C VAL A 305 -0.27 19.16 -27.21
N GLU A 306 -1.57 19.48 -27.13
CA GLU A 306 -2.00 20.85 -26.78
C GLU A 306 -1.87 21.26 -25.29
N LYS A 307 -1.76 20.34 -24.31
CA LYS A 307 -1.77 20.70 -22.88
C LYS A 307 -0.41 20.98 -22.24
N ASN A 308 0.70 20.59 -22.87
CA ASN A 308 2.04 20.71 -22.29
C ASN A 308 2.83 21.95 -22.78
N THR A 309 2.20 22.84 -23.56
CA THR A 309 2.85 24.04 -24.09
C THR A 309 3.15 25.04 -22.97
N GLY A 310 4.41 25.51 -22.88
CA GLY A 310 4.81 26.55 -21.92
C GLY A 310 5.37 26.05 -20.58
N ARG A 311 5.71 24.75 -20.48
CA ARG A 311 6.47 24.25 -19.31
C ARG A 311 7.84 24.93 -19.20
N PRO A 312 8.31 25.22 -17.98
CA PRO A 312 9.66 25.75 -17.78
C PRO A 312 10.72 24.73 -18.20
N THR A 313 11.88 25.23 -18.63
CA THR A 313 13.06 24.37 -18.87
C THR A 313 13.44 23.67 -17.58
N VAL A 314 13.58 22.35 -17.63
CA VAL A 314 14.00 21.55 -16.49
C VAL A 314 15.48 21.79 -16.19
N THR A 315 15.77 22.28 -14.99
CA THR A 315 17.10 22.35 -14.41
C THR A 315 17.32 21.18 -13.45
N LEU A 316 18.51 20.58 -13.52
CA LEU A 316 18.94 19.62 -12.51
C LEU A 316 19.38 20.41 -11.27
N ARG A 317 18.69 20.18 -10.14
CA ARG A 317 19.13 20.70 -8.84
C ARG A 317 20.27 19.82 -8.31
N ASP A 318 21.27 20.44 -7.70
CA ASP A 318 22.40 19.70 -7.10
C ASP A 318 21.99 18.97 -5.80
N ASP A 319 20.93 19.43 -5.12
CA ASP A 319 20.36 18.83 -3.91
C ASP A 319 18.83 18.96 -3.85
N ILE A 320 18.20 18.11 -3.04
CA ILE A 320 16.78 18.18 -2.64
C ILE A 320 16.67 18.48 -1.14
N GLY A 321 17.43 19.47 -0.67
CA GLY A 321 17.69 19.70 0.75
C GLY A 321 18.77 18.77 1.34
N TRP A 322 19.03 17.64 0.71
CA TRP A 322 20.25 16.85 0.85
C TRP A 322 20.79 16.48 -0.53
N VAL A 323 22.08 16.12 -0.61
CA VAL A 323 22.67 15.53 -1.83
C VAL A 323 21.84 14.32 -2.31
N GLY A 324 21.22 13.62 -1.35
CA GLY A 324 20.08 12.74 -1.54
C GLY A 324 19.55 12.26 -0.19
N VAL A 325 18.36 11.64 -0.16
CA VAL A 325 17.76 11.21 1.11
C VAL A 325 18.57 10.10 1.81
N ASP A 326 19.42 9.39 1.06
CA ASP A 326 20.43 8.47 1.59
C ASP A 326 21.44 9.15 2.53
N ALA A 327 21.76 10.42 2.31
CA ALA A 327 22.74 11.16 3.11
C ALA A 327 22.26 11.41 4.56
N VAL A 328 20.96 11.26 4.80
CA VAL A 328 20.36 11.42 6.13
C VAL A 328 20.68 10.22 7.01
N GLY A 329 20.93 9.04 6.44
CA GLY A 329 21.24 7.81 7.16
C GLY A 329 20.05 7.23 7.94
N GLU A 330 20.33 6.15 8.67
CA GLU A 330 19.31 5.33 9.34
C GLU A 330 19.17 5.67 10.84
N ASP A 331 17.92 5.77 11.30
CA ASP A 331 17.55 5.83 12.71
C ASP A 331 17.63 4.42 13.31
N VAL A 332 18.55 4.22 14.24
CA VAL A 332 18.85 2.90 14.83
C VAL A 332 17.65 2.29 15.55
N ALA A 333 16.82 3.09 16.22
CA ALA A 333 15.66 2.58 16.94
C ALA A 333 14.58 2.13 15.95
N MET A 334 14.29 2.95 14.94
CA MET A 334 13.38 2.59 13.86
C MET A 334 13.85 1.38 13.06
N GLY A 335 15.14 1.31 12.74
CA GLY A 335 15.74 0.17 12.03
C GLY A 335 15.54 -1.13 12.78
N ARG A 336 15.75 -1.14 14.10
CA ARG A 336 15.49 -2.31 14.95
C ARG A 336 14.01 -2.67 15.03
N LEU A 337 13.13 -1.67 15.14
CA LEU A 337 11.69 -1.93 15.12
C LEU A 337 11.28 -2.60 13.80
N ALA A 338 11.66 -2.01 12.67
CA ALA A 338 11.40 -2.55 11.34
C ALA A 338 11.95 -3.98 11.18
N GLN A 339 13.18 -4.21 11.62
CA GLN A 339 13.82 -5.53 11.57
C GLN A 339 13.09 -6.57 12.44
N SER A 340 12.57 -6.16 13.60
CA SER A 340 11.78 -7.07 14.45
C SER A 340 10.51 -7.52 13.74
N VAL A 341 9.76 -6.61 13.11
CA VAL A 341 8.56 -6.98 12.34
C VAL A 341 8.87 -8.00 11.25
N ILE A 342 9.97 -7.82 10.50
CA ILE A 342 10.39 -8.80 9.49
C ILE A 342 10.71 -10.14 10.14
N ASN A 343 11.50 -10.16 11.22
CA ASN A 343 11.90 -11.41 11.88
C ASN A 343 10.71 -12.20 12.41
N ASP A 344 9.71 -11.50 12.96
CA ASP A 344 8.54 -12.07 13.62
C ASP A 344 7.65 -12.84 12.65
N TYR A 345 7.57 -12.35 11.41
CA TYR A 345 6.70 -12.91 10.37
C TYR A 345 7.47 -13.59 9.23
N LEU A 346 8.81 -13.61 9.26
CA LEU A 346 9.64 -14.27 8.24
C LEU A 346 9.32 -15.76 8.08
N PHE A 347 8.87 -16.41 9.15
CA PHE A 347 8.46 -17.82 9.10
C PHE A 347 7.33 -18.08 8.09
N LEU A 348 6.47 -17.10 7.81
CA LEU A 348 5.41 -17.22 6.80
C LEU A 348 5.99 -17.33 5.38
N VAL A 349 7.13 -16.66 5.12
CA VAL A 349 7.85 -16.79 3.84
C VAL A 349 8.60 -18.11 3.78
N LEU A 350 9.28 -18.49 4.87
CA LEU A 350 10.13 -19.68 4.94
C LEU A 350 9.34 -20.99 4.87
N HIS A 351 8.12 -21.02 5.40
CA HIS A 351 7.31 -22.24 5.55
C HIS A 351 6.01 -22.21 4.72
N THR A 352 5.89 -21.28 3.76
CA THR A 352 4.80 -21.37 2.79
C THR A 352 5.08 -22.51 1.82
N ASP A 353 4.18 -23.48 1.76
CA ASP A 353 4.29 -24.62 0.83
C ASP A 353 3.90 -24.25 -0.60
N VAL A 354 3.50 -22.99 -0.82
CA VAL A 354 2.98 -22.57 -2.11
C VAL A 354 4.09 -22.06 -3.01
N VAL A 355 4.53 -22.93 -3.92
CA VAL A 355 5.54 -22.64 -4.94
C VAL A 355 4.89 -22.29 -6.29
N PRO A 356 5.52 -21.40 -7.10
CA PRO A 356 5.15 -21.19 -8.49
C PRO A 356 5.11 -22.53 -9.24
N SER A 357 4.14 -22.71 -10.15
CA SER A 357 4.07 -23.93 -10.94
C SER A 357 5.36 -24.11 -11.78
N THR A 358 5.81 -25.35 -11.95
CA THR A 358 7.05 -25.72 -12.67
C THR A 358 7.15 -25.17 -14.10
N PHE A 359 6.04 -24.71 -14.68
CA PHE A 359 5.99 -24.09 -16.00
C PHE A 359 6.80 -22.78 -16.09
N THR A 360 7.00 -22.07 -14.98
CA THR A 360 7.72 -20.78 -14.96
C THR A 360 9.24 -20.95 -14.85
N MET A 361 9.73 -22.06 -14.28
CA MET A 361 11.18 -22.29 -14.13
C MET A 361 11.87 -22.65 -15.45
N ALA A 362 11.13 -23.21 -16.42
CA ALA A 362 11.69 -23.64 -17.70
C ALA A 362 12.04 -22.47 -18.65
N HIS A 363 11.55 -21.25 -18.38
CA HIS A 363 11.79 -20.12 -19.28
C HIS A 363 13.07 -19.32 -18.99
N ASN A 364 13.75 -19.59 -17.86
CA ASN A 364 14.95 -18.87 -17.42
C ASN A 364 16.24 -19.71 -17.39
N LEU A 365 16.19 -20.98 -17.79
CA LEU A 365 17.36 -21.85 -17.88
C LEU A 365 17.30 -22.64 -19.18
N ASN A 366 17.83 -22.05 -20.26
CA ASN A 366 18.44 -22.78 -21.37
C ASN A 366 19.05 -21.81 -22.38
N GLN A 367 20.34 -21.50 -22.19
CA GLN A 367 21.28 -21.38 -23.30
C GLN A 367 22.57 -22.12 -22.90
N ASP A 368 22.78 -23.25 -23.59
CA ASP A 368 24.04 -23.93 -23.88
C ASP A 368 25.08 -24.08 -22.76
N GLN A 369 25.03 -25.18 -22.01
CA GLN A 369 26.25 -25.78 -21.43
C GLN A 369 26.25 -27.31 -21.49
N ASP A 370 27.42 -27.83 -21.87
CA ASP A 370 27.80 -29.22 -22.05
C ASP A 370 27.72 -30.01 -20.72
N PRO A 371 27.05 -31.19 -20.64
CA PRO A 371 26.81 -31.89 -19.37
C PRO A 371 28.04 -32.51 -18.68
N ALA A 372 29.24 -32.42 -19.26
CA ALA A 372 30.36 -33.29 -18.89
C ALA A 372 31.33 -32.76 -17.82
N THR A 373 31.18 -31.54 -17.28
CA THR A 373 32.21 -30.93 -16.40
C THR A 373 31.74 -30.26 -15.11
N ASN A 374 30.51 -30.49 -14.63
CA ASN A 374 30.06 -29.77 -13.43
C ASN A 374 30.55 -30.40 -12.11
N PRO A 375 31.24 -29.62 -11.23
CA PRO A 375 31.47 -30.03 -9.85
C PRO A 375 30.13 -30.22 -9.12
N PRO A 376 30.09 -30.96 -8.00
CA PRO A 376 28.84 -31.16 -7.26
C PRO A 376 28.21 -29.80 -6.96
N ALA A 377 27.02 -29.57 -7.51
CA ALA A 377 26.26 -28.35 -7.31
C ALA A 377 26.07 -28.14 -5.81
N ALA A 378 26.37 -26.94 -5.32
CA ALA A 378 25.95 -26.52 -3.99
C ALA A 378 24.45 -26.81 -3.82
N PRO A 379 23.98 -27.22 -2.62
CA PRO A 379 22.57 -27.52 -2.42
C PRO A 379 21.72 -26.34 -2.91
N ALA A 380 20.80 -26.61 -3.83
CA ALA A 380 19.97 -25.57 -4.43
C ALA A 380 19.15 -24.89 -3.33
N THR A 381 19.38 -23.59 -3.14
CA THR A 381 18.61 -22.75 -2.20
C THR A 381 17.13 -22.80 -2.58
N SER A 382 16.24 -23.03 -1.61
CA SER A 382 14.81 -23.17 -1.88
C SER A 382 14.23 -21.84 -2.41
N VAL A 383 13.05 -21.89 -3.06
CA VAL A 383 12.36 -20.67 -3.52
C VAL A 383 12.02 -19.77 -2.32
N GLN A 384 11.64 -20.38 -1.20
CA GLN A 384 11.31 -19.71 0.05
C GLN A 384 12.54 -19.01 0.64
N ASP A 385 13.72 -19.63 0.62
CA ASP A 385 14.96 -18.99 1.06
C ASP A 385 15.30 -17.79 0.18
N LYS A 386 15.09 -17.89 -1.14
CA LYS A 386 15.28 -16.76 -2.07
C LYS A 386 14.30 -15.62 -1.77
N TRP A 387 13.02 -15.91 -1.56
CA TRP A 387 12.04 -14.90 -1.19
C TRP A 387 12.33 -14.27 0.18
N ALA A 388 12.79 -15.05 1.15
CA ALA A 388 13.17 -14.55 2.47
C ALA A 388 14.39 -13.62 2.37
N GLN A 389 15.35 -13.93 1.51
CA GLN A 389 16.48 -13.06 1.22
C GLN A 389 16.03 -11.80 0.48
N GLU A 390 15.22 -11.91 -0.58
CA GLU A 390 14.66 -10.77 -1.31
C GLU A 390 13.88 -9.81 -0.41
N LEU A 391 13.05 -10.33 0.50
CA LEU A 391 12.30 -9.51 1.44
C LEU A 391 13.25 -8.70 2.33
N LYS A 392 14.32 -9.32 2.86
CA LYS A 392 15.31 -8.62 3.69
C LYS A 392 16.07 -7.57 2.88
N ASP A 393 16.55 -7.94 1.69
CA ASP A 393 17.33 -7.06 0.83
C ASP A 393 16.52 -5.83 0.40
N HIS A 394 15.23 -6.01 0.10
CA HIS A 394 14.35 -4.90 -0.27
C HIS A 394 13.87 -4.08 0.94
N CYS A 395 13.69 -4.66 2.13
CA CYS A 395 13.33 -3.88 3.32
C CYS A 395 14.49 -3.10 3.93
N PHE A 396 15.73 -3.52 3.65
CA PHE A 396 16.96 -2.87 4.15
C PHE A 396 17.96 -2.66 3.01
N PRO A 397 17.58 -1.89 1.96
CA PRO A 397 18.47 -1.62 0.86
C PRO A 397 19.59 -0.70 1.33
N LYS A 398 20.75 -0.78 0.68
CA LYS A 398 21.88 0.10 0.99
C LYS A 398 21.56 1.56 0.65
N ASP A 399 20.90 1.79 -0.48
CA ASP A 399 20.43 3.08 -0.95
C ASP A 399 19.09 2.94 -1.70
N LEU A 400 18.43 4.06 -2.00
CA LEU A 400 17.14 4.05 -2.70
C LEU A 400 17.24 3.41 -4.10
N ASP A 401 18.36 3.63 -4.80
CA ASP A 401 18.61 3.10 -6.14
C ASP A 401 18.61 1.56 -6.18
N ASN A 402 19.04 0.89 -5.09
CA ASN A 402 19.02 -0.56 -4.99
C ASN A 402 17.61 -1.19 -5.01
N LEU A 403 16.56 -0.41 -4.76
CA LEU A 403 15.19 -0.91 -4.88
C LEU A 403 14.74 -1.05 -6.33
N GLU A 404 15.37 -0.31 -7.26
CA GLU A 404 15.06 -0.34 -8.69
C GLU A 404 13.53 -0.22 -8.93
N LEU A 405 12.88 0.79 -8.33
CA LEU A 405 11.42 0.93 -8.35
C LEU A 405 10.86 1.18 -9.75
N GLY A 406 11.64 1.84 -10.61
CA GLY A 406 11.34 2.08 -12.03
C GLY A 406 11.69 0.93 -12.97
N ASP A 407 12.04 -0.27 -12.47
CA ASP A 407 12.29 -1.44 -13.31
C ASP A 407 10.99 -1.95 -13.94
N ASN A 408 10.86 -1.78 -15.26
CA ASN A 408 9.69 -2.20 -16.02
C ASN A 408 9.34 -3.68 -15.89
N ALA A 409 10.31 -4.57 -15.61
CA ALA A 409 10.06 -6.00 -15.49
C ALA A 409 9.47 -6.39 -14.12
N LYS A 410 9.67 -5.55 -13.10
CA LYS A 410 9.24 -5.78 -11.70
C LYS A 410 8.45 -4.59 -11.14
N MET A 411 7.88 -3.78 -12.01
CA MET A 411 6.99 -2.68 -11.63
C MET A 411 5.81 -3.25 -10.83
N GLY A 412 5.53 -2.64 -9.69
CA GLY A 412 4.52 -3.12 -8.76
C GLY A 412 4.87 -4.40 -7.99
N TYR A 413 6.14 -4.81 -7.95
CA TYR A 413 6.55 -5.95 -7.12
C TYR A 413 6.43 -5.63 -5.63
N THR A 414 5.67 -6.46 -4.93
CA THR A 414 5.26 -6.23 -3.54
C THR A 414 6.40 -6.03 -2.53
N PHE A 415 7.51 -6.77 -2.65
CA PHE A 415 8.65 -6.61 -1.72
C PHE A 415 9.41 -5.30 -1.93
N LYS A 416 9.51 -4.82 -3.18
CA LYS A 416 10.06 -3.49 -3.46
C LYS A 416 9.18 -2.38 -2.88
N CYS A 417 7.86 -2.51 -3.03
CA CYS A 417 6.88 -1.55 -2.52
C CYS A 417 6.87 -1.45 -0.98
N VAL A 418 6.79 -2.57 -0.25
CA VAL A 418 6.91 -2.51 1.21
C VAL A 418 8.31 -2.09 1.65
N GLY A 419 9.33 -2.45 0.85
CA GLY A 419 10.72 -2.09 1.05
C GLY A 419 10.96 -0.59 1.05
N VAL A 420 10.41 0.14 0.07
CA VAL A 420 10.54 1.61 0.03
C VAL A 420 9.85 2.28 1.22
N GLY A 421 8.73 1.71 1.69
CA GLY A 421 8.08 2.14 2.93
C GLY A 421 8.99 2.00 4.16
N PHE A 422 9.64 0.85 4.31
CA PHE A 422 10.56 0.57 5.41
C PHE A 422 11.83 1.44 5.32
N TYR A 423 12.38 1.60 4.12
CA TYR A 423 13.49 2.50 3.84
C TYR A 423 13.15 3.93 4.31
N ALA A 424 12.00 4.46 3.91
CA ALA A 424 11.53 5.79 4.30
C ALA A 424 11.35 5.92 5.82
N ALA A 425 10.63 4.98 6.42
CA ALA A 425 10.31 4.98 7.85
C ALA A 425 11.55 4.92 8.75
N THR A 426 12.67 4.39 8.25
CA THR A 426 13.92 4.25 8.98
C THR A 426 14.89 5.41 8.78
N ARG A 427 14.62 6.42 7.93
CA ARG A 427 15.52 7.56 7.76
C ARG A 427 15.56 8.45 9.01
N ARG A 428 16.70 9.06 9.33
CA ARG A 428 16.76 10.10 10.39
C ARG A 428 16.13 11.40 9.91
N VAL A 429 16.00 12.38 10.81
CA VAL A 429 15.70 13.78 10.47
C VAL A 429 16.94 14.69 10.61
N ASP A 430 18.09 14.08 10.92
CA ASP A 430 19.41 14.70 11.06
C ASP A 430 20.45 13.95 10.18
N PRO A 431 21.51 14.61 9.70
CA PRO A 431 21.88 16.01 9.91
C PRO A 431 20.92 16.99 9.25
N ALA A 432 20.95 18.25 9.71
CA ALA A 432 20.15 19.31 9.13
C ALA A 432 20.40 19.44 7.61
N PRO A 433 19.35 19.64 6.81
CA PRO A 433 19.46 19.82 5.36
C PRO A 433 20.17 21.13 4.99
N THR A 434 20.62 21.22 3.74
CA THR A 434 21.12 22.46 3.13
C THR A 434 20.00 23.49 2.94
N ASP A 435 18.78 23.02 2.70
CA ASP A 435 17.57 23.84 2.54
C ASP A 435 16.61 23.63 3.73
N LYS A 436 16.25 24.74 4.39
CA LYS A 436 15.34 24.74 5.55
C LYS A 436 13.93 24.22 5.23
N ALA A 437 13.50 24.25 3.97
CA ALA A 437 12.22 23.66 3.57
C ALA A 437 12.15 22.14 3.79
N TYR A 438 13.31 21.49 3.96
CA TYR A 438 13.46 20.06 4.20
C TYR A 438 13.83 19.75 5.66
N GLU A 439 13.75 20.73 6.57
CA GLU A 439 14.12 20.54 7.97
C GLU A 439 13.04 19.79 8.76
N GLY A 440 13.48 18.87 9.63
CA GLY A 440 12.59 18.14 10.54
C GLY A 440 11.69 17.10 9.84
N PRO A 441 10.66 16.60 10.55
CA PRO A 441 9.84 15.50 10.04
C PRO A 441 9.07 15.81 8.75
N SER A 442 8.40 16.97 8.67
CA SER A 442 7.72 17.45 7.46
C SER A 442 8.67 17.58 6.27
N GLY A 443 9.89 18.06 6.52
CA GLY A 443 10.91 18.18 5.50
C GLY A 443 11.49 16.84 5.03
N LEU A 444 11.66 15.87 5.94
CA LEU A 444 11.99 14.50 5.58
C LEU A 444 10.88 13.87 4.73
N PHE A 445 9.61 14.07 5.09
CA PHE A 445 8.47 13.59 4.30
C PHE A 445 8.53 14.10 2.86
N ARG A 446 8.71 15.42 2.68
CA ARG A 446 8.91 16.05 1.38
C ARG A 446 10.06 15.41 0.61
N GLY A 447 11.25 15.35 1.22
CA GLY A 447 12.47 14.88 0.55
C GLY A 447 12.37 13.41 0.13
N VAL A 448 11.88 12.53 1.01
CA VAL A 448 11.65 11.11 0.67
C VAL A 448 10.62 11.00 -0.45
N MET A 449 9.47 11.69 -0.35
CA MET A 449 8.40 11.57 -1.34
C MET A 449 8.85 12.03 -2.73
N GLU A 450 9.59 13.15 -2.80
CA GLU A 450 10.20 13.65 -4.03
C GLU A 450 11.10 12.59 -4.68
N GLN A 451 12.03 11.98 -3.93
CA GLN A 451 12.94 10.98 -4.51
C GLN A 451 12.22 9.71 -4.93
N VAL A 452 11.35 9.17 -4.07
CA VAL A 452 10.60 7.93 -4.36
C VAL A 452 9.74 8.12 -5.60
N THR A 453 9.12 9.29 -5.76
CA THR A 453 8.35 9.62 -6.95
C THR A 453 9.25 9.71 -8.19
N LEU A 454 10.44 10.29 -8.07
CA LEU A 454 11.38 10.38 -9.20
C LEU A 454 12.04 9.04 -9.60
N GLU A 455 11.95 8.00 -8.77
CA GLU A 455 12.26 6.63 -9.17
C GLU A 455 11.26 6.08 -10.21
N ALA A 456 10.09 6.71 -10.31
CA ALA A 456 9.00 6.37 -11.22
C ALA A 456 8.49 4.93 -11.02
N GLY A 457 8.04 4.27 -12.09
CA GLY A 457 7.41 2.97 -11.99
C GLY A 457 6.02 3.07 -11.38
N ASP A 458 5.80 2.34 -10.30
CA ASP A 458 4.52 2.29 -9.58
C ASP A 458 4.51 3.33 -8.44
N ALA A 459 4.66 4.60 -8.84
CA ALA A 459 5.08 5.68 -7.97
C ALA A 459 3.99 6.17 -7.00
N ASP A 460 2.73 6.18 -7.42
CA ASP A 460 1.54 6.37 -6.59
C ASP A 460 1.48 5.34 -5.46
N THR A 461 1.56 4.05 -5.76
CA THR A 461 1.56 3.01 -4.70
C THR A 461 2.77 3.09 -3.78
N ASN A 462 3.96 3.31 -4.34
CA ASN A 462 5.15 3.49 -3.51
C ASN A 462 5.00 4.72 -2.59
N GLY A 463 4.48 5.83 -3.11
CA GLY A 463 4.17 7.05 -2.36
C GLY A 463 3.13 6.80 -1.27
N ALA A 464 2.05 6.09 -1.59
CA ALA A 464 0.97 5.75 -0.67
C ALA A 464 1.50 4.97 0.55
N VAL A 465 2.38 3.99 0.33
CA VAL A 465 3.00 3.20 1.42
C VAL A 465 3.97 4.06 2.23
N VAL A 466 4.86 4.81 1.57
CA VAL A 466 5.81 5.73 2.23
C VAL A 466 5.08 6.74 3.10
N GLY A 467 4.07 7.41 2.55
CA GLY A 467 3.34 8.46 3.23
C GLY A 467 2.59 7.92 4.45
N SER A 468 1.98 6.74 4.36
CA SER A 468 1.30 6.11 5.49
C SER A 468 2.26 5.78 6.65
N LEU A 469 3.47 5.29 6.37
CA LEU A 469 4.46 4.93 7.39
C LEU A 469 5.16 6.15 8.01
N LEU A 470 5.44 7.18 7.21
CA LEU A 470 5.94 8.44 7.74
C LEU A 470 4.87 9.15 8.59
N GLY A 471 3.61 9.09 8.17
CA GLY A 471 2.45 9.53 8.94
C GLY A 471 2.31 8.78 10.28
N ALA A 472 2.50 7.46 10.28
CA ALA A 472 2.51 6.65 11.50
C ALA A 472 3.62 7.07 12.47
N ARG A 473 4.79 7.45 11.95
CA ARG A 473 5.95 7.82 12.76
C ARG A 473 5.84 9.24 13.32
N PHE A 474 5.40 10.19 12.50
CA PHE A 474 5.53 11.61 12.79
C PHE A 474 4.22 12.36 13.03
N GLY A 475 3.07 11.76 12.70
CA GLY A 475 1.77 12.43 12.78
C GLY A 475 1.47 13.33 11.59
N LEU A 476 0.27 13.90 11.56
CA LEU A 476 -0.16 14.81 10.49
C LEU A 476 0.51 16.18 10.65
N GLU A 477 0.33 16.81 11.81
CA GLU A 477 0.61 18.24 12.00
C GLU A 477 2.10 18.57 11.90
N LYS A 478 2.97 17.68 12.38
CA LYS A 478 4.43 17.86 12.32
C LYS A 478 5.08 17.05 11.21
N GLY A 479 4.44 15.97 10.77
CA GLY A 479 5.02 14.99 9.87
C GLY A 479 4.79 15.25 8.39
N LEU A 480 3.70 15.93 8.01
CA LEU A 480 3.39 16.22 6.61
C LEU A 480 3.53 17.72 6.32
N PRO A 481 3.85 18.11 5.07
CA PRO A 481 3.72 19.51 4.64
C PRO A 481 2.24 19.95 4.71
N GLU A 482 1.97 21.08 5.36
CA GLU A 482 0.59 21.52 5.67
C GLU A 482 -0.27 21.69 4.41
N ASN A 483 0.26 22.37 3.41
CA ASN A 483 -0.39 22.58 2.11
C ASN A 483 -0.60 21.29 1.31
N TRP A 484 0.16 20.22 1.55
CA TRP A 484 -0.05 18.96 0.82
C TRP A 484 -1.34 18.27 1.26
N TRP A 485 -1.60 18.20 2.56
CA TRP A 485 -2.85 17.59 3.04
C TRP A 485 -4.03 18.57 3.03
N THR A 486 -3.82 19.88 3.26
CA THR A 486 -4.91 20.88 3.23
C THR A 486 -5.41 21.21 1.83
N GLU A 487 -4.59 21.03 0.80
CA GLU A 487 -4.95 21.25 -0.61
C GLU A 487 -5.03 19.96 -1.43
N LEU A 488 -5.11 18.82 -0.73
CA LEU A 488 -5.47 17.54 -1.34
C LEU A 488 -6.87 17.65 -1.96
N ARG A 489 -7.02 17.13 -3.17
CA ARG A 489 -8.33 17.10 -3.82
C ARG A 489 -9.28 16.23 -3.03
N HIS A 490 -10.55 16.65 -2.95
CA HIS A 490 -11.60 16.00 -2.17
C HIS A 490 -11.40 16.00 -0.64
N ARG A 491 -10.46 16.79 -0.11
CA ARG A 491 -10.25 16.92 1.35
C ARG A 491 -11.54 17.16 2.14
N GLU A 492 -12.40 18.09 1.71
CA GLU A 492 -13.64 18.40 2.43
C GLU A 492 -14.59 17.20 2.58
N TRP A 493 -14.51 16.25 1.65
CA TRP A 493 -15.24 14.98 1.71
C TRP A 493 -14.50 13.93 2.54
N LEU A 494 -13.17 13.93 2.50
CA LEU A 494 -12.31 12.98 3.21
C LEU A 494 -12.24 13.26 4.73
N ASP A 495 -12.19 14.54 5.13
CA ASP A 495 -12.01 14.97 6.52
C ASP A 495 -13.03 14.33 7.48
N PRO A 496 -14.35 14.38 7.23
CA PRO A 496 -15.33 13.80 8.14
C PRO A 496 -15.17 12.29 8.29
N THR A 497 -14.85 11.57 7.22
CA THR A 497 -14.62 10.12 7.25
C THR A 497 -13.38 9.77 8.08
N ILE A 498 -12.27 10.48 7.89
CA ILE A 498 -11.05 10.28 8.69
C ILE A 498 -11.32 10.58 10.17
N GLU A 499 -11.98 11.69 10.49
CA GLU A 499 -12.27 12.07 11.87
C GLU A 499 -13.23 11.10 12.55
N GLN A 500 -14.27 10.65 11.86
CA GLN A 500 -15.21 9.67 12.39
C GLN A 500 -14.49 8.36 12.72
N PHE A 501 -13.67 7.86 11.79
CA PHE A 501 -12.92 6.64 11.99
C PHE A 501 -11.91 6.76 13.14
N ALA A 502 -11.12 7.84 13.18
CA ALA A 502 -10.16 8.09 14.25
C ALA A 502 -10.83 8.13 15.63
N ASN A 503 -11.94 8.85 15.77
CA ASN A 503 -12.69 8.92 17.02
C ASN A 503 -13.27 7.57 17.45
N ARG A 504 -13.79 6.77 16.50
CA ARG A 504 -14.25 5.40 16.75
C ARG A 504 -13.13 4.53 17.30
N VAL A 505 -11.96 4.53 16.65
CA VAL A 505 -10.79 3.74 17.06
C VAL A 505 -10.30 4.15 18.45
N LEU A 506 -10.23 5.44 18.75
CA LEU A 506 -9.82 5.93 20.06
C LEU A 506 -10.81 5.55 21.17
N SER A 507 -12.11 5.56 20.89
CA SER A 507 -13.13 5.10 21.85
C SER A 507 -13.00 3.60 22.15
N MET A 508 -12.73 2.79 21.12
CA MET A 508 -12.47 1.36 21.27
C MET A 508 -11.18 1.10 22.07
N TYR A 509 -10.12 1.89 21.82
CA TYR A 509 -8.86 1.84 22.56
C TYR A 509 -9.04 2.16 24.05
N GLU A 510 -9.81 3.19 24.37
CA GLU A 510 -10.12 3.58 25.76
C GLU A 510 -10.86 2.43 26.47
N THR A 511 -11.87 1.86 25.82
CA THR A 511 -12.61 0.69 26.34
C THR A 511 -11.70 -0.51 26.57
N ALA A 512 -10.76 -0.79 25.66
CA ALA A 512 -9.79 -1.88 25.82
C ALA A 512 -8.83 -1.62 27.00
N THR A 513 -8.34 -0.39 27.12
CA THR A 513 -7.45 0.04 28.21
C THR A 513 -8.14 -0.06 29.57
N GLU A 514 -9.43 0.23 29.66
CA GLU A 514 -10.22 0.07 30.89
C GLU A 514 -10.39 -1.39 31.29
N LYS A 515 -10.51 -2.32 30.33
CA LYS A 515 -10.62 -3.76 30.62
C LYS A 515 -9.33 -4.39 31.15
N GLU A 516 -8.17 -3.79 30.88
CA GLU A 516 -6.86 -4.26 31.36
C GLU A 516 -6.46 -3.67 32.73
N LYS A 517 -7.19 -2.68 33.23
CA LYS A 517 -7.00 -2.12 34.58
C LYS A 517 -7.76 -2.93 35.61
#